data_AF-A0A6P8VXS9-F1
#
_entry.id   AF-A0A6P8VXS9-F1
#
_cell.length_a   1.000
_cell.length_b   1.000
_cell.length_c   1.000
_cell.angle_alpha   90.00
_cell.angle_beta   90.00
_cell.angle_gamma   90.00
#
_symmetry.space_group_name_H-M   'P 1'
#
loop_
_entity.id
_entity.type
_entity.pdbx_description
1 polymer ?
#
loop_
_entity_poly.entity_id
_entity_poly.type
_entity_poly.pdbx_seq_one_letter_code
_entity_poly.pdbx_strand_id
1 'polypeptide(L)'
;MGVSRLDVFYRRLLLSKLFIGGWGKPEDLKRIFEFRKYIGDRERCGSLVPEDYPVHINKTEEHTGYQIHEGFFISPLEHLVPGILPPEAVKARFQFIVPKKWQKNRPVCIHLAGTGDHFFWRRRTLMARPMVKEAGMASLLLESPYYGYRKPKDQLRSSLKNVSDLLVMGGALILESTVLLRWLEREGYWPLGMTGISMGGYMASLAVTNWPKPIPLIPCLSWSTASSVFTTGVLSKAVNWKELEKQYAINSVYEEEIIKLLEYCGVDSLKMAPEFAKNDDSLSPSGDVRVSVGQSTRAGGEAEAELVDQVLSSGTSGGGLGYLPRSPGANNPLQGTKTESTKCSRPSLHRESISFMKGVMDECTHMANFSDRPYTIHSTDSA
;
A
#
# COMPACT_ATOMS: atom_id res chain seq x y z
N MET A 1 -19.94 -11.68 11.25
CA MET A 1 -19.98 -10.89 9.98
C MET A 1 -19.97 -11.86 8.82
N GLY A 2 -20.89 -11.71 7.86
CA GLY A 2 -20.92 -12.53 6.64
C GLY A 2 -19.67 -12.30 5.79
N VAL A 3 -19.14 -13.34 5.17
CA VAL A 3 -17.94 -13.24 4.31
C VAL A 3 -18.32 -12.52 3.02
N SER A 4 -17.62 -11.43 2.69
CA SER A 4 -17.83 -10.68 1.44
C SER A 4 -17.66 -11.59 0.21
N ARG A 5 -18.63 -11.56 -0.72
CA ARG A 5 -18.56 -12.34 -1.97
C ARG A 5 -17.38 -11.92 -2.84
N LEU A 6 -17.01 -10.63 -2.80
CA LEU A 6 -15.82 -10.09 -3.47
C LEU A 6 -14.54 -10.68 -2.87
N ASP A 7 -14.45 -10.78 -1.54
CA ASP A 7 -13.28 -11.37 -0.87
C ASP A 7 -13.14 -12.85 -1.21
N VAL A 8 -14.26 -13.58 -1.29
CA VAL A 8 -14.26 -15.00 -1.68
C VAL A 8 -13.77 -15.16 -3.12
N PHE A 9 -14.26 -14.31 -4.04
CA PHE A 9 -13.84 -14.34 -5.44
C PHE A 9 -12.35 -13.99 -5.56
N TYR A 10 -11.91 -12.90 -4.93
CA TYR A 10 -10.51 -12.47 -4.95
C TYR A 10 -9.57 -13.55 -4.40
N ARG A 11 -9.96 -14.25 -3.33
CA ARG A 11 -9.21 -15.39 -2.77
C ARG A 11 -9.04 -16.54 -3.76
N ARG A 12 -10.01 -16.78 -4.65
CA ARG A 12 -9.88 -17.82 -5.70
C ARG A 12 -8.88 -17.44 -6.78
N LEU A 13 -8.62 -16.14 -6.96
CA LEU A 13 -7.63 -15.61 -7.91
C LEU A 13 -6.20 -15.56 -7.34
N LEU A 14 -6.03 -15.73 -6.01
CA LEU A 14 -4.72 -15.80 -5.36
C LEU A 14 -4.07 -17.17 -5.61
N LEU A 15 -3.55 -17.34 -6.84
CA LEU A 15 -2.93 -18.58 -7.31
C LEU A 15 -1.51 -18.80 -6.76
N SER A 16 -0.88 -17.77 -6.18
CA SER A 16 0.50 -17.83 -5.66
C SER A 16 0.57 -17.51 -4.16
N LYS A 17 1.44 -18.24 -3.46
CA LYS A 17 1.82 -17.90 -2.08
C LYS A 17 2.70 -16.65 -2.07
N LEU A 18 2.60 -15.90 -0.99
CA LEU A 18 3.42 -14.73 -0.66
C LEU A 18 4.41 -15.08 0.44
N PHE A 19 5.53 -14.35 0.48
CA PHE A 19 6.57 -14.50 1.50
C PHE A 19 7.14 -15.92 1.58
N ILE A 20 7.35 -16.55 0.42
CA ILE A 20 7.83 -17.93 0.34
C ILE A 20 9.26 -18.12 0.86
N GLY A 21 10.06 -17.04 0.90
CA GLY A 21 11.38 -16.96 1.52
C GLY A 21 11.35 -16.60 3.01
N GLY A 22 10.18 -16.30 3.56
CA GLY A 22 9.97 -16.01 4.98
C GLY A 22 10.14 -14.53 5.33
N TRP A 23 10.81 -14.25 6.45
CA TRP A 23 10.90 -12.89 6.99
C TRP A 23 11.88 -12.01 6.22
N GLY A 24 12.92 -12.62 5.62
CA GLY A 24 14.10 -11.94 5.12
C GLY A 24 15.26 -12.04 6.10
N LYS A 25 16.42 -11.50 5.70
CA LYS A 25 17.62 -11.55 6.56
C LYS A 25 17.41 -10.69 7.81
N PRO A 26 17.68 -11.21 9.02
CA PRO A 26 17.55 -10.44 10.25
C PRO A 26 18.31 -9.11 10.22
N GLU A 27 19.51 -9.09 9.65
CA GLU A 27 20.35 -7.91 9.53
C GLU A 27 19.70 -6.84 8.66
N ASP A 28 19.06 -7.24 7.57
CA ASP A 28 18.35 -6.31 6.67
C ASP A 28 17.11 -5.72 7.36
N LEU A 29 16.39 -6.51 8.17
CA LEU A 29 15.28 -6.00 8.99
C LEU A 29 15.75 -4.96 10.02
N LYS A 30 16.85 -5.25 10.74
CA LYS A 30 17.43 -4.30 11.71
C LYS A 30 17.80 -2.99 11.04
N ARG A 31 18.50 -3.06 9.90
CA ARG A 31 18.91 -1.88 9.11
C ARG A 31 17.71 -1.08 8.59
N ILE A 32 16.66 -1.74 8.13
CA ILE A 32 15.43 -1.07 7.67
C ILE A 32 14.71 -0.41 8.84
N PHE A 33 14.64 -1.03 10.02
CA PHE A 33 13.98 -0.45 11.18
C PHE A 33 14.73 0.76 11.72
N GLU A 34 16.06 0.68 11.76
CA GLU A 34 16.90 1.85 12.06
C GLU A 34 16.65 2.96 11.05
N PHE A 35 16.68 2.64 9.75
CA PHE A 35 16.42 3.62 8.70
C PHE A 35 15.00 4.21 8.75
N ARG A 36 13.99 3.39 9.10
CA ARG A 36 12.60 3.82 9.31
C ARG A 36 12.55 5.00 10.28
N LYS A 37 13.28 4.94 11.40
CA LYS A 37 13.29 6.01 12.41
C LYS A 37 13.81 7.33 11.84
N TYR A 38 14.69 7.30 10.84
CA TYR A 38 15.15 8.49 10.13
C TYR A 38 14.13 9.00 9.11
N ILE A 39 13.52 8.12 8.31
CA ILE A 39 12.54 8.54 7.30
C ILE A 39 11.19 8.93 7.91
N GLY A 40 10.83 8.40 9.07
CA GLY A 40 9.58 8.76 9.77
C GLY A 40 9.59 10.17 10.34
N ASP A 41 10.78 10.77 10.50
CA ASP A 41 10.94 12.17 10.87
C ASP A 41 10.85 13.04 9.61
N ARG A 42 9.75 13.78 9.49
CA ARG A 42 9.45 14.60 8.32
C ARG A 42 10.51 15.68 8.04
N GLU A 43 11.06 16.30 9.08
CA GLU A 43 12.08 17.34 8.93
C GLU A 43 13.37 16.74 8.38
N ARG A 44 13.77 15.58 8.92
CA ARG A 44 14.95 14.86 8.42
C ARG A 44 14.74 14.33 7.01
N CYS A 45 13.58 13.72 6.74
CA CYS A 45 13.29 13.08 5.46
C CYS A 45 13.38 14.06 4.28
N GLY A 46 12.94 15.31 4.46
CA GLY A 46 13.04 16.35 3.42
C GLY A 46 14.48 16.64 2.96
N SER A 47 15.48 16.39 3.82
CA SER A 47 16.90 16.63 3.56
C SER A 47 17.66 15.41 3.00
N LEU A 48 17.06 14.21 3.05
CA LEU A 48 17.73 12.97 2.62
C LEU A 48 18.00 12.91 1.12
N VAL A 49 17.22 13.65 0.33
CA VAL A 49 17.34 13.70 -1.12
C VAL A 49 17.75 15.12 -1.54
N PRO A 50 18.96 15.30 -2.10
CA PRO A 50 19.42 16.57 -2.67
C PRO A 50 18.45 17.19 -3.67
N GLU A 51 18.40 18.52 -3.74
CA GLU A 51 17.52 19.24 -4.67
C GLU A 51 17.93 19.05 -6.14
N ASP A 52 19.22 18.86 -6.35
CA ASP A 52 19.87 18.68 -7.65
C ASP A 52 20.04 17.20 -8.02
N TYR A 53 19.36 16.27 -7.33
CA TYR A 53 19.51 14.83 -7.55
C TYR A 53 19.40 14.48 -9.05
N PRO A 54 20.34 13.69 -9.59
CA PRO A 54 20.44 13.45 -11.03
C PRO A 54 19.29 12.58 -11.52
N VAL A 55 18.56 13.08 -12.51
CA VAL A 55 17.52 12.35 -13.23
C VAL A 55 17.83 12.44 -14.72
N HIS A 56 17.82 11.29 -15.39
CA HIS A 56 18.22 11.17 -16.78
C HIS A 56 17.04 10.74 -17.65
N ILE A 57 16.85 11.43 -18.78
CA ILE A 57 15.96 10.99 -19.86
C ILE A 57 16.81 10.28 -20.90
N ASN A 58 16.50 9.01 -21.19
CA ASN A 58 17.28 8.21 -22.13
C ASN A 58 16.61 8.05 -23.49
N LYS A 59 15.29 8.24 -23.57
CA LYS A 59 14.53 8.08 -24.80
C LYS A 59 13.30 8.99 -24.78
N THR A 60 12.97 9.56 -25.93
CA THR A 60 11.71 10.29 -26.14
C THR A 60 10.99 9.68 -27.34
N GLU A 61 9.73 9.31 -27.15
CA GLU A 61 8.84 8.81 -28.19
C GLU A 61 7.80 9.89 -28.53
N GLU A 62 7.68 10.19 -29.82
CA GLU A 62 6.75 11.16 -30.36
C GLU A 62 5.39 10.52 -30.65
N HIS A 63 4.31 11.11 -30.14
CA HIS A 63 2.95 10.72 -30.47
C HIS A 63 2.12 11.92 -30.92
N THR A 64 0.94 11.64 -31.47
CA THR A 64 -0.05 12.67 -31.81
C THR A 64 -0.59 13.28 -30.51
N GLY A 65 -0.27 14.55 -30.27
CA GLY A 65 -0.77 15.32 -29.12
C GLY A 65 0.05 15.21 -27.82
N TYR A 66 0.96 14.24 -27.70
CA TYR A 66 1.81 14.06 -26.51
C TYR A 66 3.16 13.42 -26.85
N GLN A 67 4.07 13.42 -25.89
CA GLN A 67 5.36 12.75 -25.91
C GLN A 67 5.46 11.78 -24.73
N ILE A 68 6.24 10.71 -24.89
CA ILE A 68 6.61 9.82 -23.79
C ILE A 68 8.11 9.89 -23.61
N HIS A 69 8.56 10.35 -22.45
CA HIS A 69 9.96 10.28 -22.05
C HIS A 69 10.16 9.03 -21.19
N GLU A 70 11.15 8.22 -21.54
CA GLU A 70 11.67 7.20 -20.64
C GLU A 70 12.84 7.81 -19.88
N GLY A 71 12.86 7.55 -18.57
CA GLY A 71 13.89 8.08 -17.71
C GLY A 71 14.27 7.17 -16.58
N PHE A 72 15.38 7.49 -15.94
CA PHE A 72 15.88 6.76 -14.80
C PHE A 72 16.70 7.64 -13.87
N PHE A 73 16.90 7.13 -12.66
CA PHE A 73 17.87 7.61 -11.68
C PHE A 73 18.30 6.43 -10.80
N ILE A 74 19.35 6.61 -10.01
CA ILE A 74 19.74 5.62 -9.01
C ILE A 74 18.88 5.84 -7.77
N SER A 75 18.26 4.80 -7.23
CA SER A 75 17.41 4.91 -6.05
C SER A 75 18.23 5.46 -4.87
N PRO A 76 17.80 6.53 -4.18
CA PRO A 76 18.54 7.07 -3.04
C PRO A 76 18.72 6.05 -1.91
N LEU A 77 17.81 5.07 -1.81
CA LEU A 77 17.92 4.00 -0.83
C LEU A 77 19.20 3.18 -0.98
N GLU A 78 19.75 3.06 -2.20
CA GLU A 78 21.03 2.38 -2.43
C GLU A 78 22.20 3.12 -1.77
N HIS A 79 22.13 4.44 -1.66
CA HIS A 79 23.17 5.23 -1.01
C HIS A 79 22.99 5.28 0.51
N LEU A 80 21.74 5.31 0.98
CA LEU A 80 21.41 5.43 2.40
C LEU A 80 21.47 4.09 3.14
N VAL A 81 21.10 2.99 2.48
CA VAL A 81 21.15 1.63 3.03
C VAL A 81 21.74 0.67 1.99
N PRO A 82 23.07 0.71 1.75
CA PRO A 82 23.70 0.00 0.63
C PRO A 82 23.43 -1.51 0.59
N GLY A 83 23.12 -2.04 -0.59
CA GLY A 83 22.85 -3.46 -0.78
C GLY A 83 21.53 -3.98 -0.19
N ILE A 84 20.65 -3.11 0.31
CA ILE A 84 19.30 -3.51 0.76
C ILE A 84 18.37 -3.77 -0.42
N LEU A 85 18.57 -3.06 -1.53
CA LEU A 85 17.83 -3.26 -2.75
C LEU A 85 18.42 -4.45 -3.52
N PRO A 86 17.58 -5.28 -4.18
CA PRO A 86 18.11 -6.21 -5.16
C PRO A 86 18.77 -5.41 -6.31
N PRO A 87 19.82 -5.94 -6.94
CA PRO A 87 20.57 -5.22 -7.99
C PRO A 87 19.67 -4.71 -9.13
N GLU A 88 18.64 -5.47 -9.51
CA GLU A 88 17.67 -5.09 -10.54
C GLU A 88 16.85 -3.85 -10.15
N ALA A 89 16.64 -3.60 -8.86
CA ALA A 89 15.84 -2.49 -8.36
C ALA A 89 16.66 -1.22 -8.06
N VAL A 90 17.99 -1.27 -8.06
CA VAL A 90 18.85 -0.09 -7.81
C VAL A 90 18.56 1.03 -8.81
N LYS A 91 18.36 0.70 -10.08
CA LYS A 91 18.01 1.66 -11.13
C LYS A 91 16.50 1.89 -11.12
N ALA A 92 16.06 3.00 -10.54
CA ALA A 92 14.66 3.44 -10.60
C ALA A 92 14.34 3.89 -12.02
N ARG A 93 13.26 3.36 -12.60
CA ARG A 93 12.83 3.61 -13.98
C ARG A 93 11.45 4.23 -13.98
N PHE A 94 11.25 5.22 -14.84
CA PHE A 94 9.95 5.86 -14.98
C PHE A 94 9.64 6.16 -16.45
N GLN A 95 8.35 6.38 -16.70
CA GLN A 95 7.88 7.00 -17.93
C GLN A 95 7.13 8.27 -17.62
N PHE A 96 7.39 9.31 -18.40
CA PHE A 96 6.76 10.60 -18.25
C PHE A 96 6.00 10.95 -19.53
N ILE A 97 4.68 10.97 -19.43
CA ILE A 97 3.77 11.21 -20.54
C ILE A 97 3.35 12.68 -20.47
N VAL A 98 3.74 13.46 -21.48
CA VAL A 98 3.67 14.91 -21.46
C VAL A 98 2.84 15.42 -22.64
N PRO A 99 1.80 16.24 -22.43
CA PRO A 99 1.04 16.83 -23.53
C PRO A 99 1.92 17.82 -24.31
N LYS A 100 1.75 17.86 -25.64
CA LYS A 100 2.45 18.83 -26.50
C LYS A 100 1.88 20.25 -26.39
N LYS A 101 0.64 20.37 -25.91
CA LYS A 101 -0.06 21.64 -25.72
C LYS A 101 -0.62 21.67 -24.31
N TRP A 102 -0.35 22.75 -23.60
CA TRP A 102 -0.84 22.99 -22.25
C TRP A 102 -2.00 23.96 -22.29
N GLN A 103 -3.03 23.72 -21.48
CA GLN A 103 -4.16 24.65 -21.34
C GLN A 103 -3.76 25.83 -20.42
N LYS A 104 -3.34 25.51 -19.20
CA LYS A 104 -2.85 26.45 -18.19
C LYS A 104 -1.89 25.73 -17.26
N ASN A 105 -0.77 26.37 -16.91
CA ASN A 105 0.33 25.77 -16.14
C ASN A 105 0.87 24.47 -16.79
N ARG A 106 1.66 23.70 -16.03
CA ARG A 106 2.24 22.41 -16.47
C ARG A 106 1.96 21.34 -15.39
N PRO A 107 0.69 20.98 -15.15
CA PRO A 107 0.34 20.06 -14.07
C PRO A 107 0.85 18.63 -14.33
N VAL A 108 1.33 17.98 -13.26
CA VAL A 108 1.82 16.59 -13.30
C VAL A 108 1.26 15.79 -12.13
N CYS A 109 0.76 14.60 -12.41
CA CYS A 109 0.45 13.60 -11.39
C CYS A 109 1.48 12.46 -11.44
N ILE A 110 2.07 12.08 -10.30
CA ILE A 110 2.89 10.86 -10.18
C ILE A 110 1.98 9.69 -9.82
N HIS A 111 2.11 8.58 -10.53
CA HIS A 111 1.30 7.38 -10.33
C HIS A 111 2.17 6.27 -9.76
N LEU A 112 1.86 5.78 -8.56
CA LEU A 112 2.51 4.60 -7.99
C LEU A 112 1.75 3.31 -8.33
N ALA A 113 2.52 2.26 -8.61
CA ALA A 113 1.99 1.00 -9.12
C ALA A 113 1.26 0.20 -8.04
N GLY A 114 0.09 -0.35 -8.38
CA GLY A 114 -0.62 -1.31 -7.54
C GLY A 114 -0.02 -2.72 -7.62
N THR A 115 -0.51 -3.66 -6.80
CA THR A 115 0.04 -5.02 -6.76
C THR A 115 0.04 -5.69 -8.14
N GLY A 116 1.20 -6.14 -8.58
CA GLY A 116 1.39 -6.82 -9.87
C GLY A 116 1.22 -5.96 -11.10
N ASP A 117 1.20 -4.63 -10.95
CA ASP A 117 1.32 -3.70 -12.07
C ASP A 117 2.78 -3.62 -12.55
N HIS A 118 3.14 -4.60 -13.38
CA HIS A 118 4.44 -4.65 -14.02
C HIS A 118 4.54 -3.66 -15.18
N PHE A 119 5.71 -3.04 -15.32
CA PHE A 119 5.99 -2.03 -16.35
C PHE A 119 5.03 -0.83 -16.23
N PHE A 120 4.58 -0.31 -17.37
CA PHE A 120 3.81 0.94 -17.45
C PHE A 120 2.48 0.80 -18.18
N TRP A 121 2.23 -0.30 -18.90
CA TRP A 121 1.16 -0.35 -19.90
C TRP A 121 -0.23 -0.05 -19.32
N ARG A 122 -0.58 -0.62 -18.16
CA ARG A 122 -1.89 -0.42 -17.52
C ARG A 122 -2.09 1.03 -17.13
N ARG A 123 -1.20 1.60 -16.31
CA ARG A 123 -1.25 3.01 -15.91
C ARG A 123 -1.18 3.97 -17.11
N ARG A 124 -0.35 3.66 -18.10
CA ARG A 124 -0.22 4.47 -19.33
C ARG A 124 -1.53 4.51 -20.11
N THR A 125 -2.15 3.35 -20.32
CA THR A 125 -3.33 3.21 -21.17
C THR A 125 -4.59 3.70 -20.47
N LEU A 126 -4.78 3.30 -19.20
CA LEU A 126 -6.03 3.50 -18.47
C LEU A 126 -6.07 4.82 -17.69
N MET A 127 -4.91 5.45 -17.43
CA MET A 127 -4.86 6.70 -16.67
C MET A 127 -4.15 7.83 -17.43
N ALA A 128 -2.88 7.64 -17.81
CA ALA A 128 -2.08 8.73 -18.36
C ALA A 128 -2.63 9.28 -19.70
N ARG A 129 -3.06 8.40 -20.61
CA ARG A 129 -3.65 8.81 -21.89
C ARG A 129 -4.95 9.59 -21.72
N PRO A 130 -5.94 9.14 -20.92
CA PRO A 130 -7.10 9.95 -20.56
C PRO A 130 -6.72 11.30 -19.94
N MET A 131 -5.78 11.34 -18.98
CA MET A 131 -5.35 12.58 -18.33
C MET A 131 -4.80 13.62 -19.31
N VAL A 132 -3.99 13.16 -20.28
CA VAL A 132 -3.51 14.02 -21.37
C VAL A 132 -4.65 14.52 -22.23
N LYS A 133 -5.55 13.62 -22.66
CA LYS A 133 -6.61 13.92 -23.64
C LYS A 133 -7.69 14.84 -23.07
N GLU A 134 -8.11 14.59 -21.84
CA GLU A 134 -9.29 15.21 -21.24
C GLU A 134 -8.93 16.39 -20.34
N ALA A 135 -7.82 16.31 -19.61
CA ALA A 135 -7.41 17.34 -18.66
C ALA A 135 -6.19 18.16 -19.12
N GLY A 136 -5.49 17.76 -20.19
CA GLY A 136 -4.25 18.41 -20.61
C GLY A 136 -3.16 18.33 -19.54
N MET A 137 -3.17 17.27 -18.72
CA MET A 137 -2.22 17.03 -17.63
C MET A 137 -1.20 15.97 -18.02
N ALA A 138 0.01 16.09 -17.49
CA ALA A 138 1.03 15.05 -17.63
C ALA A 138 0.94 14.00 -16.51
N SER A 139 1.43 12.81 -16.81
CA SER A 139 1.51 11.71 -15.84
C SER A 139 2.92 11.14 -15.81
N LEU A 140 3.48 11.00 -14.61
CA LEU A 140 4.75 10.34 -14.38
C LEU A 140 4.52 8.99 -13.71
N LEU A 141 4.93 7.91 -14.38
CA LEU A 141 4.69 6.53 -13.98
C LEU A 141 6.01 5.94 -13.48
N LEU A 142 6.16 5.79 -12.16
CA LEU A 142 7.33 5.14 -11.56
C LEU A 142 7.15 3.61 -11.56
N GLU A 143 8.11 2.83 -12.04
CA GLU A 143 8.08 1.37 -11.91
C GLU A 143 8.53 1.00 -10.49
N SER A 144 7.68 0.36 -9.70
CA SER A 144 8.02 0.00 -8.32
C SER A 144 9.16 -1.02 -8.24
N PRO A 145 9.97 -1.01 -7.16
CA PRO A 145 10.89 -2.10 -6.84
C PRO A 145 10.18 -3.45 -6.93
N TYR A 146 10.90 -4.52 -7.30
CA TYR A 146 10.36 -5.87 -7.44
C TYR A 146 9.37 -6.11 -8.59
N TYR A 147 9.05 -5.11 -9.42
CA TYR A 147 8.15 -5.24 -10.58
C TYR A 147 8.84 -4.97 -11.91
N GLY A 148 8.29 -5.57 -12.99
CA GLY A 148 8.74 -5.36 -14.36
C GLY A 148 10.25 -5.54 -14.50
N TYR A 149 10.97 -4.50 -14.93
CA TYR A 149 12.43 -4.56 -15.09
C TYR A 149 13.21 -4.52 -13.76
N ARG A 150 12.55 -4.15 -12.66
CA ARG A 150 13.12 -4.07 -11.30
C ARG A 150 12.85 -5.33 -10.47
N LYS A 151 12.35 -6.40 -11.10
CA LYS A 151 12.02 -7.67 -10.44
C LYS A 151 13.25 -8.60 -10.37
N PRO A 152 13.59 -9.17 -9.20
CA PRO A 152 14.60 -10.22 -9.09
C PRO A 152 14.28 -11.41 -10.01
N LYS A 153 15.31 -11.99 -10.63
CA LYS A 153 15.15 -13.06 -11.63
C LYS A 153 14.44 -14.30 -11.11
N ASP A 154 14.61 -14.59 -9.82
CA ASP A 154 14.05 -15.75 -9.13
C ASP A 154 12.71 -15.45 -8.44
N GLN A 155 12.15 -14.25 -8.63
CA GLN A 155 10.82 -13.89 -8.12
C GLN A 155 9.72 -14.30 -9.11
N LEU A 156 8.78 -15.10 -8.62
CA LEU A 156 7.63 -15.54 -9.40
C LEU A 156 6.53 -14.47 -9.42
N ARG A 157 6.18 -14.00 -10.62
CA ARG A 157 5.11 -13.00 -10.85
C ARG A 157 5.33 -11.74 -9.98
N SER A 158 4.32 -11.35 -9.21
CA SER A 158 4.33 -10.19 -8.30
C SER A 158 4.39 -10.60 -6.82
N SER A 159 4.64 -11.87 -6.53
CA SER A 159 4.75 -12.37 -5.16
C SER A 159 6.10 -11.97 -4.58
N LEU A 160 6.11 -11.03 -3.62
CA LEU A 160 7.31 -10.71 -2.85
C LEU A 160 7.79 -11.95 -2.09
N LYS A 161 9.11 -12.17 -2.09
CA LYS A 161 9.71 -13.39 -1.56
C LYS A 161 9.81 -13.33 -0.05
N ASN A 162 10.12 -12.17 0.51
CA ASN A 162 10.26 -11.95 1.94
C ASN A 162 9.34 -10.84 2.44
N VAL A 163 9.05 -10.84 3.75
CA VAL A 163 8.35 -9.73 4.41
C VAL A 163 9.17 -8.45 4.29
N SER A 164 10.50 -8.53 4.49
CA SER A 164 11.43 -7.40 4.33
C SER A 164 11.32 -6.72 2.97
N ASP A 165 11.08 -7.47 1.89
CA ASP A 165 11.00 -6.92 0.52
C ASP A 165 9.91 -5.84 0.40
N LEU A 166 8.79 -6.01 1.12
CA LEU A 166 7.71 -5.03 1.17
C LEU A 166 8.16 -3.73 1.83
N LEU A 167 8.97 -3.84 2.89
CA LEU A 167 9.46 -2.70 3.65
C LEU A 167 10.50 -1.93 2.84
N VAL A 168 11.42 -2.65 2.18
CA VAL A 168 12.38 -2.09 1.22
C VAL A 168 11.66 -1.35 0.09
N MET A 169 10.60 -1.95 -0.46
CA MET A 169 9.80 -1.31 -1.51
C MET A 169 9.21 0.02 -1.01
N GLY A 170 8.63 0.05 0.20
CA GLY A 170 8.06 1.26 0.78
C GLY A 170 9.10 2.37 0.99
N GLY A 171 10.22 2.05 1.64
CA GLY A 171 11.31 3.02 1.86
C GLY A 171 11.87 3.58 0.56
N ALA A 172 12.06 2.73 -0.46
CA ALA A 172 12.51 3.16 -1.77
C ALA A 172 11.50 4.10 -2.44
N LEU A 173 10.21 3.75 -2.43
CA LEU A 173 9.17 4.56 -3.08
C LEU A 173 8.97 5.93 -2.42
N ILE A 174 9.15 6.05 -1.10
CA ILE A 174 9.15 7.34 -0.41
C ILE A 174 10.25 8.24 -1.00
N LEU A 175 11.50 7.78 -0.98
CA LEU A 175 12.66 8.55 -1.43
C LEU A 175 12.64 8.83 -2.94
N GLU A 176 12.27 7.82 -3.74
CA GLU A 176 12.16 7.93 -5.20
C GLU A 176 11.08 8.93 -5.62
N SER A 177 9.97 9.00 -4.87
CA SER A 177 8.94 10.02 -5.10
C SER A 177 9.46 11.41 -4.78
N THR A 178 10.23 11.59 -3.71
CA THR A 178 10.89 12.86 -3.38
C THR A 178 11.84 13.31 -4.48
N VAL A 179 12.64 12.40 -5.06
CA VAL A 179 13.50 12.70 -6.23
C VAL A 179 12.67 13.25 -7.38
N LEU A 180 11.58 12.56 -7.72
CA LEU A 180 10.74 12.92 -8.86
C LEU A 180 9.98 14.23 -8.64
N LEU A 181 9.48 14.48 -7.43
CA LEU A 181 8.83 15.74 -7.08
C LEU A 181 9.81 16.91 -7.20
N ARG A 182 11.01 16.80 -6.63
CA ARG A 182 12.07 17.82 -6.75
C ARG A 182 12.47 18.05 -8.21
N TRP A 183 12.65 16.97 -8.97
CA TRP A 183 12.98 17.04 -10.39
C TRP A 183 11.89 17.78 -11.18
N LEU A 184 10.62 17.41 -10.99
CA LEU A 184 9.50 18.06 -11.66
C LEU A 184 9.37 19.55 -11.29
N GLU A 185 9.53 19.92 -10.02
CA GLU A 185 9.54 21.34 -9.62
C GLU A 185 10.66 22.12 -10.32
N ARG A 186 11.88 21.57 -10.34
CA ARG A 186 13.04 22.18 -10.99
C ARG A 186 12.85 22.38 -12.50
N GLU A 187 12.22 21.42 -13.15
CA GLU A 187 11.89 21.49 -14.58
C GLU A 187 10.68 22.41 -14.88
N GLY A 188 10.11 23.07 -13.86
CA GLY A 188 9.04 24.06 -13.99
C GLY A 188 7.66 23.46 -14.19
N TYR A 189 7.41 22.25 -13.65
CA TYR A 189 6.08 21.63 -13.62
C TYR A 189 5.32 22.02 -12.34
N TRP A 190 4.07 22.43 -12.49
CA TRP A 190 3.18 22.80 -11.39
C TRP A 190 1.72 22.91 -11.89
N PRO A 191 0.70 22.60 -11.07
CA PRO A 191 0.76 21.91 -9.77
C PRO A 191 1.21 20.45 -9.87
N LEU A 192 1.83 19.95 -8.81
CA LEU A 192 2.23 18.55 -8.67
C LEU A 192 1.25 17.81 -7.76
N GLY A 193 0.94 16.55 -8.07
CA GLY A 193 0.14 15.68 -7.23
C GLY A 193 0.57 14.22 -7.33
N MET A 194 0.02 13.37 -6.47
CA MET A 194 0.29 11.93 -6.47
C MET A 194 -0.98 11.11 -6.40
N THR A 195 -0.96 9.95 -7.04
CA THR A 195 -2.05 8.98 -7.02
C THR A 195 -1.51 7.54 -7.05
N GLY A 196 -2.37 6.60 -6.70
CA GLY A 196 -2.14 5.19 -6.91
C GLY A 196 -3.38 4.39 -6.53
N ILE A 197 -3.40 3.11 -6.93
CA ILE A 197 -4.51 2.20 -6.65
C ILE A 197 -4.02 1.05 -5.77
N SER A 198 -4.78 0.72 -4.72
CA SER A 198 -4.48 -0.34 -3.77
C SER A 198 -3.11 -0.13 -3.12
N MET A 199 -2.17 -1.07 -3.26
CA MET A 199 -0.79 -0.91 -2.80
C MET A 199 -0.17 0.41 -3.29
N GLY A 200 -0.45 0.83 -4.53
CA GLY A 200 0.06 2.09 -5.07
C GLY A 200 -0.54 3.31 -4.38
N GLY A 201 -1.83 3.27 -4.02
CA GLY A 201 -2.48 4.36 -3.28
C GLY A 201 -1.93 4.48 -1.87
N TYR A 202 -1.66 3.33 -1.25
CA TYR A 202 -1.01 3.25 0.05
C TYR A 202 0.43 3.79 0.02
N MET A 203 1.24 3.40 -0.96
CA MET A 203 2.59 3.93 -1.13
C MET A 203 2.58 5.43 -1.46
N ALA A 204 1.56 5.92 -2.17
CA ALA A 204 1.41 7.34 -2.47
C ALA A 204 1.13 8.13 -1.19
N SER A 205 0.31 7.59 -0.29
CA SER A 205 0.10 8.18 1.04
C SER A 205 1.41 8.30 1.81
N LEU A 206 2.20 7.23 1.89
CA LEU A 206 3.50 7.27 2.56
C LEU A 206 4.44 8.32 1.94
N ALA A 207 4.53 8.37 0.62
CA ALA A 207 5.40 9.32 -0.08
C ALA A 207 4.98 10.77 0.18
N VAL A 208 3.69 11.09 0.09
CA VAL A 208 3.19 12.46 0.29
C VAL A 208 3.32 12.91 1.73
N THR A 209 3.10 12.02 2.72
CA THR A 209 3.29 12.37 4.13
C THR A 209 4.74 12.78 4.44
N ASN A 210 5.71 12.24 3.71
CA ASN A 210 7.13 12.57 3.81
C ASN A 210 7.57 13.74 2.93
N TRP A 211 6.65 14.37 2.18
CA TRP A 211 6.94 15.53 1.36
C TRP A 211 6.69 16.83 2.16
N PRO A 212 7.63 17.81 2.15
CA PRO A 212 7.53 19.00 2.99
C PRO A 212 6.51 20.03 2.48
N LYS A 213 6.05 19.95 1.22
CA LYS A 213 5.12 20.93 0.63
C LYS A 213 3.71 20.33 0.48
N PRO A 214 2.64 21.13 0.58
CA PRO A 214 1.29 20.63 0.33
C PRO A 214 1.12 20.27 -1.15
N ILE A 215 0.71 19.03 -1.43
CA ILE A 215 0.36 18.55 -2.77
C ILE A 215 -0.93 17.72 -2.73
N PRO A 216 -1.78 17.73 -3.77
CA PRO A 216 -2.93 16.85 -3.86
C PRO A 216 -2.51 15.37 -3.87
N LEU A 217 -3.20 14.58 -3.04
CA LEU A 217 -3.07 13.13 -2.97
C LEU A 217 -4.43 12.48 -3.28
N ILE A 218 -4.45 11.53 -4.22
CA ILE A 218 -5.65 10.77 -4.59
C ILE A 218 -5.35 9.27 -4.40
N PRO A 219 -5.46 8.74 -3.16
CA PRO A 219 -5.11 7.36 -2.85
C PRO A 219 -6.34 6.46 -3.00
N CYS A 220 -6.44 5.73 -4.10
CA CYS A 220 -7.60 4.89 -4.39
C CYS A 220 -7.44 3.50 -3.76
N LEU A 221 -8.49 2.98 -3.10
CA LEU A 221 -8.50 1.65 -2.47
C LEU A 221 -7.32 1.42 -1.50
N SER A 222 -6.88 2.50 -0.84
CA SER A 222 -5.74 2.51 0.08
C SER A 222 -6.13 2.01 1.48
N TRP A 223 -5.13 1.75 2.33
CA TRP A 223 -5.31 1.42 3.74
C TRP A 223 -4.26 2.14 4.60
N SER A 224 -4.39 2.08 5.92
CA SER A 224 -3.47 2.75 6.85
C SER A 224 -2.21 1.95 7.20
N THR A 225 -2.18 0.66 6.91
CA THR A 225 -1.08 -0.27 7.22
C THR A 225 -1.16 -1.54 6.37
N ALA A 226 -0.03 -2.20 6.15
CA ALA A 226 0.01 -3.54 5.54
C ALA A 226 -0.42 -4.65 6.53
N SER A 227 -0.28 -4.41 7.84
CA SER A 227 -0.48 -5.39 8.91
C SER A 227 -1.84 -6.10 8.82
N SER A 228 -2.94 -5.34 8.72
CA SER A 228 -4.29 -5.91 8.64
C SER A 228 -4.51 -6.72 7.37
N VAL A 229 -3.91 -6.32 6.25
CA VAL A 229 -4.06 -6.95 4.93
C VAL A 229 -3.50 -8.37 4.94
N PHE A 230 -2.32 -8.55 5.54
CA PHE A 230 -1.61 -9.83 5.56
C PHE A 230 -1.91 -10.69 6.78
N THR A 231 -2.40 -10.14 7.89
CA THR A 231 -2.67 -10.92 9.11
C THR A 231 -4.13 -11.37 9.21
N THR A 232 -5.07 -10.49 8.85
CA THR A 232 -6.52 -10.74 8.98
C THR A 232 -7.29 -10.60 7.68
N GLY A 233 -6.74 -9.88 6.71
CA GLY A 233 -7.40 -9.46 5.48
C GLY A 233 -7.48 -10.53 4.41
N VAL A 234 -7.81 -10.11 3.19
CA VAL A 234 -7.99 -11.02 2.05
C VAL A 234 -6.72 -11.79 1.69
N LEU A 235 -5.54 -11.18 1.87
CA LEU A 235 -4.23 -11.76 1.56
C LEU A 235 -3.68 -12.68 2.65
N SER A 236 -4.28 -12.71 3.84
CA SER A 236 -3.81 -13.55 4.95
C SER A 236 -3.70 -15.04 4.60
N LYS A 237 -4.57 -15.54 3.72
CA LYS A 237 -4.55 -16.94 3.25
C LYS A 237 -3.46 -17.22 2.20
N ALA A 238 -2.96 -16.18 1.53
CA ALA A 238 -1.87 -16.29 0.57
C ALA A 238 -0.49 -16.26 1.24
N VAL A 239 -0.38 -15.77 2.48
CA VAL A 239 0.87 -15.80 3.24
C VAL A 239 1.32 -17.24 3.51
N ASN A 240 2.62 -17.50 3.37
CA ASN A 240 3.24 -18.78 3.72
C ASN A 240 3.55 -18.87 5.23
N TRP A 241 2.50 -18.94 6.06
CA TRP A 241 2.64 -19.00 7.52
C TRP A 241 3.53 -20.15 8.01
N LYS A 242 3.51 -21.30 7.32
CA LYS A 242 4.36 -22.45 7.68
C LYS A 242 5.84 -22.10 7.68
N GLU A 243 6.31 -21.35 6.68
CA GLU A 243 7.72 -20.95 6.61
C GLU A 243 8.04 -19.86 7.63
N LEU A 244 7.14 -18.87 7.80
CA LEU A 244 7.32 -17.80 8.77
C LEU A 244 7.37 -18.31 10.21
N GLU A 245 6.46 -19.21 10.59
CA GLU A 245 6.42 -19.85 11.92
C GLU A 245 7.69 -20.68 12.16
N LYS A 246 8.14 -21.43 11.15
CA LYS A 246 9.37 -22.22 11.22
C LYS A 246 10.58 -21.32 11.46
N GLN A 247 10.73 -20.23 10.72
CA GLN A 247 11.85 -19.31 10.88
C GLN A 247 11.81 -18.58 12.23
N TYR A 248 10.62 -18.15 12.66
CA TYR A 248 10.42 -17.51 13.95
C TYR A 248 10.80 -18.45 15.11
N ALA A 249 10.42 -19.73 15.03
CA ALA A 249 10.72 -20.71 16.08
C ALA A 249 12.20 -21.14 16.14
N ILE A 250 12.90 -21.16 15.01
CA ILE A 250 14.28 -21.69 14.93
C ILE A 250 15.32 -20.59 15.17
N ASN A 251 15.04 -19.35 14.77
CA ASN A 251 16.00 -18.25 14.86
C ASN A 251 15.61 -17.28 15.98
N SER A 252 16.28 -17.41 17.13
CA SER A 252 15.99 -16.60 18.32
C SER A 252 16.18 -15.11 18.10
N VAL A 253 16.96 -14.68 17.09
CA VAL A 253 17.17 -13.26 16.74
C VAL A 253 15.85 -12.52 16.51
N TYR A 254 14.81 -13.18 15.97
CA TYR A 254 13.52 -12.54 15.75
C TYR A 254 12.82 -12.18 17.07
N GLU A 255 12.83 -13.07 18.05
CA GLU A 255 12.21 -12.89 19.37
C GLU A 255 13.10 -12.06 20.32
N GLU A 256 14.41 -12.27 20.30
CA GLU A 256 15.33 -11.72 21.29
C GLU A 256 15.88 -10.35 20.90
N GLU A 257 15.96 -10.04 19.62
CA GLU A 257 16.58 -8.81 19.12
C GLU A 257 15.61 -7.95 18.30
N ILE A 258 15.02 -8.52 17.24
CA ILE A 258 14.21 -7.74 16.29
C ILE A 258 12.95 -7.20 16.96
N ILE A 259 12.32 -7.98 17.84
CA ILE A 259 11.12 -7.52 18.57
C ILE A 259 11.38 -6.25 19.40
N LYS A 260 12.61 -6.08 19.91
CA LYS A 260 13.01 -4.92 20.74
C LYS A 260 13.22 -3.65 19.92
N LEU A 261 13.36 -3.77 18.60
CA LEU A 261 13.49 -2.64 17.70
C LEU A 261 12.14 -2.07 17.25
N LEU A 262 11.05 -2.80 17.51
CA LEU A 262 9.70 -2.38 17.15
C LEU A 262 9.22 -1.32 18.16
N GLU A 263 9.07 -0.09 17.72
CA GLU A 263 8.67 1.08 18.53
C GLU A 263 7.25 1.54 18.18
N TYR A 264 6.39 0.57 17.84
CA TYR A 264 5.05 0.81 17.32
C TYR A 264 4.21 1.77 18.16
N CYS A 265 3.58 2.76 17.51
CA CYS A 265 2.70 3.77 18.12
C CYS A 265 1.37 3.25 18.70
N GLY A 266 1.15 1.94 18.81
CA GLY A 266 0.07 1.37 19.64
C GLY A 266 -1.38 1.57 19.15
N VAL A 267 -1.62 2.19 17.99
CA VAL A 267 -2.99 2.50 17.53
C VAL A 267 -3.55 1.37 16.67
N ASP A 268 -4.33 0.46 17.24
CA ASP A 268 -5.06 -0.58 16.47
C ASP A 268 -5.72 0.05 15.23
N SER A 269 -5.24 -0.30 14.03
CA SER A 269 -5.69 0.25 12.75
C SER A 269 -7.18 -0.02 12.45
N LEU A 270 -7.84 -0.87 13.24
CA LEU A 270 -9.30 -1.11 13.21
C LEU A 270 -10.11 -0.10 14.03
N LYS A 271 -9.50 0.60 15.00
CA LYS A 271 -10.19 1.56 15.88
C LYS A 271 -10.25 2.98 15.32
N MET A 272 -9.52 3.28 14.24
CA MET A 272 -9.53 4.60 13.59
C MET A 272 -10.79 4.89 12.75
N ALA A 273 -11.53 3.85 12.32
CA ALA A 273 -12.71 4.03 11.47
C ALA A 273 -13.93 4.68 12.16
N PRO A 274 -14.19 4.51 13.48
CA PRO A 274 -15.36 5.12 14.12
C PRO A 274 -15.09 6.47 14.82
N GLU A 275 -13.84 6.87 15.07
CA GLU A 275 -13.56 8.04 15.92
C GLU A 275 -13.70 9.39 15.19
N PHE A 276 -13.71 9.41 13.86
CA PHE A 276 -14.01 10.63 13.08
C PHE A 276 -15.51 10.96 12.95
N ALA A 277 -16.40 10.09 13.44
CA ALA A 277 -17.84 10.30 13.34
C ALA A 277 -18.49 10.90 14.61
N LYS A 278 -17.69 11.29 15.62
CA LYS A 278 -18.22 11.73 16.93
C LYS A 278 -17.92 13.16 17.35
N ASN A 279 -17.16 13.93 16.57
CA ASN A 279 -16.89 15.33 16.89
C ASN A 279 -17.19 16.22 15.68
N ASP A 280 -18.47 16.41 15.35
CA ASP A 280 -18.91 17.63 14.66
C ASP A 280 -20.41 17.87 14.91
N ASP A 281 -20.76 18.14 16.17
CA ASP A 281 -22.06 18.70 16.56
C ASP A 281 -21.78 20.04 17.27
N SER A 282 -21.47 21.10 16.52
CA SER A 282 -21.66 22.50 16.98
C SER A 282 -21.26 23.55 15.95
N LEU A 283 -21.79 23.51 14.73
CA LEU A 283 -21.79 24.70 13.85
C LEU A 283 -23.11 24.79 13.10
N SER A 284 -24.05 25.52 13.69
CA SER A 284 -25.30 25.94 13.06
C SER A 284 -25.05 27.09 12.07
N PRO A 285 -25.42 26.97 10.78
CA PRO A 285 -25.55 28.10 9.89
C PRO A 285 -27.01 28.58 9.90
N SER A 286 -27.24 29.77 10.45
CA SER A 286 -28.46 30.55 10.22
C SER A 286 -28.49 30.99 8.75
N GLY A 287 -29.63 30.81 8.06
CA GLY A 287 -29.85 31.39 6.74
C GLY A 287 -30.80 30.57 5.87
N ASP A 288 -32.10 30.80 6.03
CA ASP A 288 -33.17 30.31 5.17
C ASP A 288 -32.97 30.71 3.70
N VAL A 289 -32.97 29.72 2.79
CA VAL A 289 -33.58 29.86 1.46
C VAL A 289 -34.29 28.56 1.08
N ARG A 290 -35.63 28.59 1.15
CA ARG A 290 -36.55 27.59 0.59
C ARG A 290 -36.36 27.43 -0.92
N VAL A 291 -36.31 26.20 -1.44
CA VAL A 291 -37.14 25.78 -2.60
C VAL A 291 -37.48 24.28 -2.54
N SER A 292 -38.80 24.04 -2.42
CA SER A 292 -39.66 22.89 -2.75
C SER A 292 -39.13 21.46 -2.90
N VAL A 293 -39.63 20.61 -1.99
CA VAL A 293 -39.84 19.17 -2.18
C VAL A 293 -40.98 18.94 -3.17
N GLY A 294 -40.68 18.33 -4.32
CA GLY A 294 -41.65 17.61 -5.15
C GLY A 294 -41.48 16.12 -4.96
N GLN A 295 -42.54 15.44 -4.48
CA GLN A 295 -42.58 13.98 -4.33
C GLN A 295 -42.81 13.27 -5.67
N SER A 296 -42.39 11.99 -5.68
CA SER A 296 -42.65 10.92 -6.67
C SER A 296 -41.60 10.86 -7.79
N THR A 297 -40.94 9.73 -8.11
CA THR A 297 -41.32 8.31 -8.01
C THR A 297 -40.05 7.45 -8.19
N ARG A 298 -40.04 6.23 -7.65
CA ARG A 298 -39.00 5.20 -7.87
C ARG A 298 -38.72 4.96 -9.37
N ALA A 299 -37.45 5.07 -9.80
CA ALA A 299 -36.84 4.27 -10.89
C ALA A 299 -35.34 4.59 -11.03
N GLY A 300 -34.51 3.56 -11.27
CA GLY A 300 -33.21 3.73 -11.93
C GLY A 300 -31.95 3.62 -11.06
N GLY A 301 -31.68 2.44 -10.50
CA GLY A 301 -30.36 2.07 -9.97
C GLY A 301 -29.74 0.98 -10.83
N GLU A 302 -29.25 1.30 -12.02
CA GLU A 302 -28.61 0.32 -12.92
C GLU A 302 -27.36 0.84 -13.69
N ALA A 303 -26.79 2.01 -13.36
CA ALA A 303 -25.68 2.56 -14.15
C ALA A 303 -24.26 2.36 -13.58
N GLU A 304 -24.09 1.95 -12.31
CA GLU A 304 -22.75 1.78 -11.70
C GLU A 304 -22.21 0.34 -11.74
N ALA A 305 -23.04 -0.65 -12.08
CA ALA A 305 -22.63 -2.06 -12.15
C ALA A 305 -21.93 -2.43 -13.48
N GLU A 306 -22.11 -1.64 -14.54
CA GLU A 306 -21.66 -2.02 -15.89
C GLU A 306 -20.15 -1.79 -16.14
N LEU A 307 -19.50 -0.90 -15.39
CA LEU A 307 -18.06 -0.64 -15.58
C LEU A 307 -17.17 -1.73 -14.96
N VAL A 308 -17.68 -2.46 -13.96
CA VAL A 308 -16.94 -3.48 -13.21
C VAL A 308 -17.02 -4.86 -13.87
N ASP A 309 -18.11 -5.15 -14.59
CA ASP A 309 -18.32 -6.44 -15.26
C ASP A 309 -17.58 -6.57 -16.61
N GLN A 310 -17.32 -5.46 -17.32
CA GLN A 310 -16.63 -5.50 -18.62
C GLN A 310 -15.13 -5.85 -18.54
N VAL A 311 -14.52 -5.79 -17.36
CA VAL A 311 -13.09 -6.13 -17.16
C VAL A 311 -12.87 -7.60 -16.81
N LEU A 312 -13.92 -8.35 -16.44
CA LEU A 312 -13.79 -9.69 -15.83
C LEU A 312 -14.36 -10.85 -16.64
N SER A 313 -14.92 -10.63 -17.83
CA SER A 313 -15.56 -11.68 -18.63
C SER A 313 -14.89 -11.90 -19.99
N SER A 314 -13.86 -12.75 -20.02
CA SER A 314 -13.50 -13.51 -21.23
C SER A 314 -12.88 -14.86 -20.82
N GLY A 315 -13.62 -15.95 -21.06
CA GLY A 315 -13.16 -17.33 -20.78
C GLY A 315 -14.27 -18.30 -20.37
N THR A 316 -15.09 -18.72 -21.33
CA THR A 316 -15.93 -19.94 -21.38
C THR A 316 -15.09 -21.22 -21.12
N SER A 317 -15.56 -22.41 -20.73
CA SER A 317 -16.89 -23.04 -20.57
C SER A 317 -16.73 -24.48 -20.03
N GLY A 318 -17.80 -25.02 -19.41
CA GLY A 318 -18.07 -26.47 -19.23
C GLY A 318 -17.72 -27.01 -17.84
N GLY A 319 -18.54 -27.76 -17.11
CA GLY A 319 -19.86 -28.35 -17.30
C GLY A 319 -20.02 -29.45 -16.24
N GLY A 320 -21.24 -29.76 -15.78
CA GLY A 320 -21.53 -31.02 -15.07
C GLY A 320 -22.12 -30.89 -13.66
N LEU A 321 -23.42 -31.14 -13.57
CA LEU A 321 -24.25 -31.32 -12.38
C LEU A 321 -23.99 -32.66 -11.68
N GLY A 322 -24.27 -32.73 -10.37
CA GLY A 322 -24.40 -34.00 -9.63
C GLY A 322 -24.87 -33.80 -8.18
N TYR A 323 -26.12 -34.19 -7.92
CA TYR A 323 -26.89 -34.11 -6.66
C TYR A 323 -26.53 -35.21 -5.63
N LEU A 324 -26.46 -34.84 -4.33
CA LEU A 324 -26.93 -35.47 -3.05
C LEU A 324 -26.80 -37.02 -2.80
N PRO A 325 -26.93 -37.58 -1.55
CA PRO A 325 -27.47 -37.02 -0.29
C PRO A 325 -26.74 -37.36 1.05
N ARG A 326 -27.34 -36.74 2.08
CA ARG A 326 -27.26 -36.76 3.57
C ARG A 326 -27.55 -38.15 4.19
N SER A 327 -26.95 -38.54 5.33
CA SER A 327 -27.47 -38.48 6.74
C SER A 327 -26.81 -39.62 7.60
N PRO A 328 -27.14 -39.86 8.90
CA PRO A 328 -26.94 -39.04 10.12
C PRO A 328 -26.44 -39.85 11.37
N GLY A 329 -26.19 -39.14 12.50
CA GLY A 329 -26.21 -39.67 13.90
C GLY A 329 -24.84 -40.10 14.48
N ALA A 330 -24.54 -40.01 15.77
CA ALA A 330 -25.27 -39.60 16.98
C ALA A 330 -24.30 -39.43 18.17
N ASN A 331 -24.75 -38.69 19.19
CA ASN A 331 -24.47 -38.81 20.63
C ASN A 331 -23.13 -38.36 21.26
N ASN A 332 -23.25 -37.26 22.02
CA ASN A 332 -22.52 -36.91 23.25
C ASN A 332 -22.98 -37.84 24.42
N PRO A 333 -22.25 -38.01 25.55
CA PRO A 333 -22.32 -36.97 26.60
C PRO A 333 -21.20 -36.89 27.69
N LEU A 334 -21.34 -35.88 28.55
CA LEU A 334 -20.92 -35.73 29.97
C LEU A 334 -19.55 -35.11 30.36
N GLN A 335 -19.68 -33.85 30.80
CA GLN A 335 -19.09 -33.17 31.98
C GLN A 335 -18.09 -33.92 32.87
N GLY A 336 -16.90 -33.32 33.02
CA GLY A 336 -15.98 -33.47 34.14
C GLY A 336 -15.50 -32.10 34.63
N THR A 337 -15.51 -31.93 35.94
CA THR A 337 -15.39 -30.69 36.72
C THR A 337 -14.01 -30.03 36.68
N LYS A 338 -14.03 -28.69 36.84
CA LYS A 338 -12.89 -27.77 36.84
C LYS A 338 -11.84 -28.10 37.91
N THR A 339 -10.57 -27.98 37.53
CA THR A 339 -9.48 -27.54 38.40
C THR A 339 -8.72 -26.44 37.66
N GLU A 340 -8.92 -25.19 38.07
CA GLU A 340 -8.23 -24.02 37.53
C GLU A 340 -6.77 -24.04 37.99
N SER A 341 -5.90 -24.68 37.21
CA SER A 341 -4.48 -24.33 37.23
C SER A 341 -4.29 -23.13 36.33
N THR A 342 -3.85 -22.00 36.89
CA THR A 342 -3.41 -20.82 36.16
C THR A 342 -2.14 -21.15 35.36
N LYS A 343 -2.28 -21.96 34.31
CA LYS A 343 -1.25 -22.12 33.28
C LYS A 343 -1.27 -20.82 32.49
N CYS A 344 -0.25 -19.99 32.69
CA CYS A 344 0.16 -19.01 31.70
C CYS A 344 0.49 -19.81 30.42
N SER A 345 -0.54 -20.09 29.63
CA SER A 345 -0.41 -20.89 28.43
C SER A 345 0.28 -20.00 27.41
N ARG A 346 1.55 -20.31 27.10
CA ARG A 346 2.25 -19.67 25.99
C ARG A 346 1.31 -19.64 24.78
N PRO A 347 1.14 -18.48 24.13
CA PRO A 347 0.35 -18.40 22.91
C PRO A 347 0.82 -19.47 21.91
N SER A 348 -0.07 -19.94 21.05
CA SER A 348 0.37 -20.84 19.97
C SER A 348 1.41 -20.13 19.11
N LEU A 349 2.41 -20.86 18.61
CA LEU A 349 3.45 -20.33 17.70
C LEU A 349 2.85 -19.51 16.54
N HIS A 350 1.69 -19.94 16.04
CA HIS A 350 0.92 -19.20 15.04
C HIS A 350 0.49 -17.81 15.51
N ARG A 351 -0.04 -17.70 16.74
CA ARG A 351 -0.45 -16.41 17.33
C ARG A 351 0.74 -15.49 17.58
N GLU A 352 1.88 -16.04 18.02
CA GLU A 352 3.13 -15.29 18.20
C GLU A 352 3.65 -14.77 16.85
N SER A 353 3.69 -15.64 15.83
CA SER A 353 4.13 -15.26 14.48
C SER A 353 3.22 -14.22 13.83
N ILE A 354 1.90 -14.30 14.06
CA ILE A 354 0.96 -13.24 13.65
C ILE A 354 1.26 -11.93 14.39
N SER A 355 1.47 -11.98 15.71
CA SER A 355 1.77 -10.79 16.50
C SER A 355 3.08 -10.14 16.04
N PHE A 356 4.08 -10.96 15.73
CA PHE A 356 5.35 -10.51 15.17
C PHE A 356 5.17 -9.89 13.79
N MET A 357 4.41 -10.53 12.89
CA MET A 357 4.06 -9.96 11.58
C MET A 357 3.40 -8.58 11.72
N LYS A 358 2.46 -8.44 12.66
CA LYS A 358 1.79 -7.15 12.92
C LYS A 358 2.81 -6.10 13.31
N GLY A 359 3.65 -6.39 14.31
CA GLY A 359 4.68 -5.46 14.76
C GLY A 359 5.65 -5.06 13.65
N VAL A 360 6.20 -6.04 12.92
CA VAL A 360 7.12 -5.80 11.79
C VAL A 360 6.48 -4.95 10.69
N MET A 361 5.25 -5.26 10.30
CA MET A 361 4.57 -4.49 9.27
C MET A 361 4.20 -3.11 9.78
N ASP A 362 3.57 -3.02 10.95
CA ASP A 362 3.13 -1.75 11.49
C ASP A 362 4.31 -0.81 11.75
N GLU A 363 5.48 -1.32 12.16
CA GLU A 363 6.70 -0.51 12.32
C GLU A 363 7.04 0.27 11.06
N CYS A 364 7.02 -0.35 9.87
CA CYS A 364 7.45 0.32 8.64
C CYS A 364 6.30 0.84 7.78
N THR A 365 5.07 0.38 8.03
CA THR A 365 3.95 0.59 7.10
C THR A 365 2.80 1.39 7.70
N HIS A 366 2.73 1.57 9.02
CA HIS A 366 1.63 2.33 9.59
C HIS A 366 1.78 3.83 9.31
N MET A 367 0.77 4.47 8.70
CA MET A 367 0.86 5.90 8.31
C MET A 367 1.14 6.84 9.50
N ALA A 368 0.64 6.51 10.70
CA ALA A 368 0.88 7.30 11.92
C ALA A 368 2.37 7.39 12.32
N ASN A 369 3.21 6.52 11.79
CA ASN A 369 4.66 6.57 12.04
C ASN A 369 5.37 7.69 11.27
N PHE A 370 4.65 8.36 10.36
CA PHE A 370 5.15 9.41 9.48
C PHE A 370 4.45 10.75 9.70
N SER A 371 3.51 10.84 10.65
CA SER A 371 2.83 12.09 10.99
C SER A 371 3.64 12.92 12.00
N ASP A 372 3.57 14.26 11.89
CA ASP A 372 4.23 15.18 12.81
C ASP A 372 3.68 15.03 14.25
N ARG A 373 4.47 14.34 15.09
CA ARG A 373 4.45 14.20 16.57
C ARG A 373 3.37 13.34 17.26
N PRO A 374 3.74 12.72 18.41
CA PRO A 374 2.85 11.90 19.23
C PRO A 374 1.76 12.78 19.83
N TYR A 375 0.55 12.24 19.94
CA TYR A 375 -0.54 12.82 20.72
C TYR A 375 -0.03 13.15 22.13
N THR A 376 0.32 14.42 22.36
CA THR A 376 0.45 14.95 23.70
C THR A 376 -0.98 15.12 24.17
N ILE A 377 -1.48 14.14 24.93
CA ILE A 377 -2.72 14.30 25.68
C ILE A 377 -2.42 15.44 26.65
N HIS A 378 -2.81 16.66 26.30
CA HIS A 378 -2.99 17.69 27.29
C HIS A 378 -4.09 17.18 28.21
N SER A 379 -3.70 16.64 29.36
CA SER A 379 -4.60 16.55 30.50
C SER A 379 -5.09 17.96 30.74
N THR A 380 -6.33 18.24 30.37
CA THR A 380 -7.05 19.37 30.90
C THR A 380 -7.20 19.10 32.39
N ASP A 381 -6.27 19.63 33.17
CA ASP A 381 -6.49 19.81 34.60
C ASP A 381 -7.67 20.76 34.73
N SER A 382 -8.76 20.19 35.19
CA SER A 382 -9.96 20.87 35.65
C SER A 382 -9.58 21.88 36.73
N ALA A 383 -9.95 23.14 36.49
CA ALA A 383 -10.13 24.16 37.53
C ALA A 383 -11.63 24.34 37.80
#